data_AF-A0A2R6GT16-F1
#
_entry.id   AF-A0A2R6GT16-F1
#
_cell.length_a   1.000
_cell.length_b   1.000
_cell.length_c   1.000
_cell.angle_alpha   90.00
_cell.angle_beta   90.00
_cell.angle_gamma   90.00
#
_symmetry.space_group_name_H-M   'P 1'
#
loop_
_entity.id
_entity.type
_entity.pdbx_description
1 polymer ?
#
loop_
_entity_poly.entity_id
_entity_poly.type
_entity_poly.pdbx_seq_one_letter_code
_entity_poly.pdbx_strand_id
1 'polypeptide(L)'
;MNRRRYLTLASAGVVGALAGCGGSGGTTTERSGQSIDDHPATAGLEDQPRQGDLGGDVVLAFEDPSCTQCRRFHENAVPEIEANIVDAGEGAYVVRTYPIIYPWGEPATQALESAFARSEGAFWALFDHYFAAQNQFDTDNVLDRTEQFLSASRPRCSFSRSMAWSSHSARSWC
;
A
#
# COMPACT_ATOMS: atom_id res chain seq x y z
N MET A 1 -26.78 -69.56 -34.63
CA MET A 1 -27.80 -68.73 -35.30
C MET A 1 -27.17 -67.40 -35.68
N ASN A 2 -27.34 -67.02 -36.95
CA ASN A 2 -26.78 -65.88 -37.68
C ASN A 2 -26.85 -64.54 -36.91
N ARG A 3 -25.95 -63.56 -37.14
CA ARG A 3 -25.90 -62.78 -38.39
C ARG A 3 -24.57 -62.06 -38.64
N ARG A 4 -24.00 -62.44 -39.80
CA ARG A 4 -23.22 -61.68 -40.80
C ARG A 4 -22.98 -60.19 -40.49
N ARG A 5 -21.69 -59.84 -40.38
CA ARG A 5 -21.19 -58.46 -40.45
C ARG A 5 -20.96 -58.07 -41.91
N TYR A 6 -21.46 -56.90 -42.25
CA TYR A 6 -21.42 -56.28 -43.57
C TYR A 6 -20.07 -55.59 -43.84
N LEU A 7 -19.71 -55.70 -45.12
CA LEU A 7 -18.83 -54.93 -45.98
C LEU A 7 -18.18 -53.64 -45.42
N THR A 8 -16.85 -53.67 -45.52
CA THR A 8 -15.98 -52.52 -45.77
C THR A 8 -16.47 -51.69 -46.96
N LEU A 9 -16.58 -50.38 -46.77
CA LEU A 9 -16.39 -49.38 -47.82
C LEU A 9 -15.62 -48.19 -47.23
N ALA A 10 -14.42 -48.02 -47.77
CA ALA A 10 -13.54 -46.91 -47.51
C ALA A 10 -13.94 -45.68 -48.34
N SER A 11 -13.52 -44.52 -47.85
CA SER A 11 -13.37 -43.22 -48.52
C SER A 11 -14.67 -42.46 -48.85
N ALA A 12 -14.78 -41.13 -48.72
CA ALA A 12 -13.77 -40.10 -48.58
C ALA A 12 -14.32 -38.86 -47.84
N GLY A 13 -13.45 -38.24 -47.04
CA GLY A 13 -13.30 -36.81 -46.79
C GLY A 13 -14.52 -35.90 -46.55
N VAL A 14 -14.68 -35.46 -45.29
CA VAL A 14 -14.71 -34.02 -44.94
C VAL A 14 -13.99 -33.88 -43.60
N VAL A 15 -12.91 -33.09 -43.58
CA VAL A 15 -12.23 -32.68 -42.34
C VAL A 15 -13.11 -31.62 -41.68
N GLY A 16 -13.91 -32.04 -40.70
CA GLY A 16 -14.56 -31.15 -39.76
C GLY A 16 -13.67 -30.99 -38.54
N ALA A 17 -12.95 -29.86 -38.44
CA ALA A 17 -12.21 -29.50 -37.24
C ALA A 17 -13.19 -29.11 -36.13
N LEU A 18 -13.62 -30.08 -35.33
CA LEU A 18 -14.15 -29.80 -33.99
C LEU A 18 -12.96 -29.49 -33.09
N ALA A 19 -12.67 -28.20 -32.91
CA ALA A 19 -11.72 -27.70 -31.91
C ALA A 19 -12.28 -27.93 -30.50
N GLY A 20 -12.26 -29.18 -30.04
CA GLY A 20 -12.38 -29.54 -28.64
C GLY A 20 -10.99 -29.51 -28.01
N CYS A 21 -10.67 -28.46 -27.26
CA CYS A 21 -9.47 -28.48 -26.40
C CYS A 21 -9.85 -29.09 -25.04
N GLY A 22 -10.01 -30.42 -25.03
CA GLY A 22 -9.80 -31.22 -23.83
C GLY A 22 -8.29 -31.39 -23.67
N GLY A 23 -7.64 -30.44 -23.00
CA GLY A 23 -6.20 -30.43 -22.77
C GLY A 23 -5.88 -30.27 -21.29
N SER A 24 -5.76 -31.39 -20.57
CA SER A 24 -4.89 -31.45 -19.40
C SER A 24 -3.44 -31.34 -19.88
N GLY A 25 -2.96 -30.10 -19.99
CA GLY A 25 -1.56 -29.77 -20.19
C GLY A 25 -1.29 -28.58 -19.30
N GLY A 26 -0.67 -28.82 -18.13
CA GLY A 26 -0.26 -27.78 -17.21
C GLY A 26 0.64 -26.80 -17.94
N THR A 27 0.05 -25.69 -18.38
CA THR A 27 0.82 -24.51 -18.72
C THR A 27 1.25 -23.95 -17.38
N THR A 28 2.47 -24.29 -16.97
CA THR A 28 3.22 -23.44 -16.06
C THR A 28 3.33 -22.10 -16.79
N THR A 29 2.38 -21.21 -16.53
CA THR A 29 2.58 -19.79 -16.75
C THR A 29 3.78 -19.45 -15.89
N GLU A 30 4.97 -19.44 -16.48
CA GLU A 30 6.15 -18.90 -15.83
C GLU A 30 5.78 -17.47 -15.45
N ARG A 31 5.66 -17.24 -14.14
CA ARG A 31 5.40 -15.92 -13.58
C ARG A 31 6.64 -15.10 -13.89
N SER A 32 6.64 -14.42 -15.03
CA SER A 32 7.74 -13.59 -15.52
C SER A 32 7.86 -12.25 -14.78
N GLY A 33 7.53 -12.23 -13.49
CA GLY A 33 7.73 -11.06 -12.64
C GLY A 33 9.19 -10.97 -12.22
N GLN A 34 9.77 -9.78 -12.30
CA GLN A 34 11.06 -9.51 -11.63
C GLN A 34 10.84 -9.57 -10.11
N SER A 35 11.88 -9.99 -9.35
CA SER A 35 11.83 -9.92 -7.89
C SER A 35 11.61 -8.47 -7.46
N ILE A 36 11.04 -8.28 -6.27
CA ILE A 36 10.92 -6.96 -5.67
C ILE A 36 12.29 -6.30 -5.51
N ASP A 37 13.35 -7.08 -5.25
CA ASP A 37 14.71 -6.58 -5.07
C ASP A 37 15.31 -5.96 -6.34
N ASP A 38 14.83 -6.41 -7.51
CA ASP A 38 15.38 -6.02 -8.82
C ASP A 38 14.51 -4.98 -9.54
N HIS A 39 13.36 -4.61 -8.97
CA HIS A 39 12.41 -3.72 -9.64
C HIS A 39 12.74 -2.25 -9.36
N PRO A 40 12.89 -1.36 -10.35
CA PRO A 40 13.30 0.04 -10.11
C PRO A 40 12.34 0.84 -9.21
N ALA A 41 11.06 0.47 -9.16
CA ALA A 41 10.09 1.11 -8.26
C ALA A 41 10.41 0.89 -6.77
N THR A 42 11.20 -0.12 -6.41
CA THR A 42 11.52 -0.47 -5.01
C THR A 42 12.88 0.09 -4.59
N ALA A 43 13.52 0.93 -5.40
CA ALA A 43 14.74 1.61 -5.00
C ALA A 43 14.54 2.36 -3.67
N GLY A 44 15.35 2.03 -2.65
CA GLY A 44 15.23 2.63 -1.30
C GLY A 44 13.99 2.19 -0.53
N LEU A 45 13.48 0.97 -0.77
CA LEU A 45 12.28 0.44 -0.11
C LEU A 45 12.40 0.42 1.42
N GLU A 46 13.57 0.09 1.96
CA GLU A 46 13.82 0.08 3.40
C GLU A 46 13.72 1.45 4.08
N ASP A 47 13.88 2.54 3.31
CA ASP A 47 13.84 3.91 3.80
C ASP A 47 12.45 4.55 3.68
N GLN A 48 11.42 3.78 3.30
CA GLN A 48 10.05 4.26 3.16
C GLN A 48 9.21 3.96 4.42
N PRO A 49 8.18 4.77 4.71
CA PRO A 49 7.19 4.46 5.73
C PRO A 49 6.58 3.07 5.50
N ARG A 50 6.60 2.20 6.52
CA ARG A 50 6.05 0.85 6.40
C ARG A 50 5.35 0.34 7.65
N GLN A 51 4.43 -0.59 7.47
CA GLN A 51 3.89 -1.43 8.53
C GLN A 51 4.16 -2.88 8.16
N GLY A 52 4.68 -3.68 9.10
CA GLY A 52 5.03 -5.08 8.86
C GLY A 52 6.48 -5.29 8.37
N ASP A 53 6.87 -6.55 8.18
CA ASP A 53 8.25 -6.95 7.85
C ASP A 53 8.47 -7.14 6.33
N LEU A 54 9.62 -6.70 5.81
CA LEU A 54 9.93 -6.77 4.37
C LEU A 54 10.35 -8.17 3.90
N GLY A 55 10.51 -9.14 4.80
CA GLY A 55 10.92 -10.51 4.46
C GLY A 55 9.82 -11.39 3.84
N GLY A 56 8.58 -10.89 3.77
CA GLY A 56 7.42 -11.59 3.22
C GLY A 56 6.82 -10.92 1.99
N ASP A 57 5.50 -11.00 1.85
CA ASP A 57 4.77 -10.34 0.75
C ASP A 57 4.74 -8.82 0.95
N VAL A 58 5.20 -8.05 -0.03
CA VAL A 58 5.25 -6.59 0.06
C VAL A 58 4.23 -5.94 -0.87
N VAL A 59 3.38 -5.10 -0.28
CA VAL A 59 2.49 -4.19 -1.01
C VAL A 59 3.10 -2.79 -0.96
N LEU A 60 3.74 -2.37 -2.06
CA LEU A 60 4.22 -1.00 -2.26
C LEU A 60 3.13 -0.14 -2.91
N ALA A 61 2.59 0.82 -2.16
CA ALA A 61 1.57 1.76 -2.64
C ALA A 61 2.17 3.14 -2.93
N PHE A 62 1.83 3.67 -4.11
CA PHE A 62 2.13 5.05 -4.49
C PHE A 62 0.93 5.91 -4.16
N GLU A 63 1.09 6.82 -3.20
CA GLU A 63 -0.01 7.51 -2.56
C GLU A 63 0.09 9.02 -2.69
N ASP A 64 -1.01 9.65 -3.08
CA ASP A 64 -1.16 11.10 -3.11
C ASP A 64 -2.29 11.47 -2.13
N PRO A 65 -1.99 12.22 -1.06
CA PRO A 65 -3.00 12.66 -0.09
C PRO A 65 -4.19 13.38 -0.71
N SER A 66 -3.99 13.99 -1.88
CA SER A 66 -5.03 14.71 -2.61
C SER A 66 -5.89 13.86 -3.53
N CYS A 67 -5.44 12.66 -3.87
CA CYS A 67 -6.12 11.80 -4.82
C CYS A 67 -7.36 11.12 -4.20
N THR A 68 -8.52 11.32 -4.82
CA THR A 68 -9.78 10.67 -4.38
C THR A 68 -9.75 9.15 -4.52
N GLN A 69 -8.99 8.61 -5.48
CA GLN A 69 -8.87 7.17 -5.64
C GLN A 69 -7.89 6.57 -4.64
N CYS A 70 -6.81 7.28 -4.28
CA CYS A 70 -5.94 6.95 -3.15
C CYS A 70 -6.74 6.89 -1.85
N ARG A 71 -7.63 7.87 -1.59
CA ARG A 71 -8.54 7.81 -0.43
C ARG A 71 -9.40 6.55 -0.44
N ARG A 72 -10.00 6.21 -1.59
CA ARG A 72 -10.82 4.99 -1.69
C ARG A 72 -10.00 3.72 -1.45
N PHE A 73 -8.76 3.67 -1.93
CA PHE A 73 -7.87 2.56 -1.64
C PHE A 73 -7.56 2.48 -0.13
N HIS A 74 -7.20 3.61 0.47
CA HIS A 74 -6.93 3.72 1.90
C HIS A 74 -8.14 3.32 2.77
N GLU A 75 -9.36 3.70 2.40
CA GLU A 75 -10.56 3.38 3.17
C GLU A 75 -11.03 1.93 3.02
N ASN A 76 -10.77 1.28 1.88
CA ASN A 76 -11.41 0.00 1.54
C ASN A 76 -10.44 -1.17 1.38
N ALA A 77 -9.22 -0.93 0.90
CA ALA A 77 -8.25 -1.99 0.62
C ALA A 77 -7.15 -2.08 1.68
N VAL A 78 -6.68 -0.93 2.21
CA VAL A 78 -5.64 -0.92 3.26
C VAL A 78 -6.07 -1.72 4.50
N PRO A 79 -7.31 -1.66 5.02
CA PRO A 79 -7.72 -2.50 6.14
C PRO A 79 -7.64 -4.00 5.85
N GLU A 80 -7.88 -4.42 4.60
CA GLU A 80 -7.72 -5.82 4.20
C GLU A 80 -6.24 -6.21 4.07
N ILE A 81 -5.39 -5.31 3.57
CA ILE A 81 -3.93 -5.49 3.51
C ILE A 81 -3.36 -5.62 4.92
N GLU A 82 -3.74 -4.71 5.83
CA GLU A 82 -3.31 -4.75 7.21
C GLU A 82 -3.72 -6.08 7.87
N ALA A 83 -5.00 -6.46 7.78
CA ALA A 83 -5.49 -7.67 8.42
C ALA A 83 -4.87 -8.97 7.88
N ASN A 84 -4.66 -9.06 6.56
CA ASN A 84 -4.23 -10.31 5.93
C ASN A 84 -2.72 -10.42 5.70
N ILE A 85 -1.99 -9.31 5.71
CA ILE A 85 -0.54 -9.29 5.43
C ILE A 85 0.24 -8.80 6.65
N VAL A 86 -0.09 -7.61 7.16
CA VAL A 86 0.68 -6.97 8.23
C VAL A 86 0.43 -7.67 9.58
N ASP A 87 -0.83 -7.73 10.01
CA ASP A 87 -1.24 -8.29 11.31
C ASP A 87 -1.04 -9.81 11.36
N ALA A 88 -1.13 -10.47 10.20
CA ALA A 88 -0.83 -11.89 10.05
C ALA A 88 0.68 -12.21 10.12
N GLY A 89 1.55 -11.19 10.01
CA GLY A 89 3.00 -11.36 9.96
C GLY A 89 3.50 -11.97 8.64
N GLU A 90 2.70 -11.91 7.58
CA GLU A 90 2.99 -12.47 6.26
C GLU A 90 3.75 -11.49 5.36
N GLY A 91 3.87 -10.21 5.75
CA GLY A 91 4.67 -9.24 5.04
C GLY A 91 4.47 -7.78 5.45
N ALA A 92 4.55 -6.86 4.49
CA ALA A 92 4.53 -5.42 4.74
C ALA A 92 3.67 -4.61 3.77
N TYR A 93 3.07 -3.55 4.31
CA TYR A 93 2.50 -2.44 3.57
C TYR A 93 3.49 -1.27 3.59
N VAL A 94 3.92 -0.81 2.41
CA VAL A 94 4.90 0.27 2.26
C VAL A 94 4.29 1.41 1.47
N VAL A 95 4.44 2.64 1.95
CA VAL A 95 3.90 3.83 1.30
C VAL A 95 5.03 4.64 0.69
N ARG A 96 4.88 5.00 -0.58
CA ARG A 96 5.66 6.03 -1.24
C ARG A 96 4.75 7.19 -1.62
N THR A 97 5.05 8.37 -1.10
CA THR A 97 4.26 9.56 -1.42
C THR A 97 4.60 10.07 -2.84
N TYR A 98 3.58 10.38 -3.65
CA TYR A 98 3.76 10.82 -5.04
C TYR A 98 2.70 11.86 -5.45
N PRO A 99 2.95 13.17 -5.20
CA PRO A 99 1.95 14.23 -5.31
C PRO A 99 1.76 14.70 -6.77
N ILE A 100 0.90 14.02 -7.53
CA ILE A 100 0.74 14.25 -8.97
C ILE A 100 -0.69 14.67 -9.37
N ILE A 101 -1.67 14.56 -8.47
CA ILE A 101 -3.09 14.68 -8.83
C ILE A 101 -3.65 16.09 -8.62
N TYR A 102 -3.51 16.68 -7.42
CA TYR A 102 -3.96 18.05 -7.16
C TYR A 102 -2.88 18.92 -6.48
N PRO A 103 -2.92 20.25 -6.65
CA PRO A 103 -1.83 21.14 -6.21
C PRO A 103 -1.51 21.10 -4.71
N TRP A 104 -2.50 20.83 -3.86
CA TRP A 104 -2.27 20.74 -2.42
C TRP A 104 -1.59 19.43 -2.01
N GLY A 105 -1.52 18.43 -2.90
CA GLY A 105 -0.81 17.18 -2.65
C GLY A 105 0.68 17.39 -2.39
N GLU A 106 1.35 18.30 -3.10
CA GLU A 106 2.78 18.58 -2.92
C GLU A 106 3.13 19.07 -1.50
N PRO A 107 2.52 20.15 -0.97
CA PRO A 107 2.77 20.57 0.41
C PRO A 107 2.32 19.52 1.44
N ALA A 108 1.26 18.75 1.18
CA ALA A 108 0.86 17.66 2.07
C ALA A 108 1.93 16.56 2.15
N THR A 109 2.49 16.15 1.01
CA THR A 109 3.60 15.20 0.91
C THR A 109 4.86 15.72 1.62
N GLN A 110 5.23 16.98 1.43
CA GLN A 110 6.39 17.56 2.15
C GLN A 110 6.22 17.48 3.68
N ALA A 111 4.99 17.70 4.16
CA ALA A 111 4.68 17.55 5.58
C ALA A 111 4.72 16.08 6.04
N LEU A 112 4.28 15.13 5.21
CA LEU A 112 4.40 13.69 5.49
C LEU A 112 5.87 13.27 5.61
N GLU A 113 6.72 13.62 4.64
CA GLU A 113 8.14 13.29 4.68
C GLU A 113 8.83 13.91 5.90
N SER A 114 8.46 15.15 6.25
CA SER A 114 8.95 15.81 7.47
C SER A 114 8.48 15.11 8.76
N ALA A 115 7.23 14.64 8.78
CA ALA A 115 6.69 13.88 9.90
C ALA A 115 7.40 12.54 10.04
N PHE A 116 7.62 11.82 8.94
CA PHE A 116 8.33 10.55 8.92
C PHE A 116 9.77 10.68 9.42
N ALA A 117 10.50 11.69 8.93
CA ALA A 117 11.86 12.00 9.40
C ALA A 117 11.93 12.25 10.91
N ARG A 118 10.81 12.67 11.53
CA ARG A 118 10.73 12.88 12.99
C ARG A 118 10.27 11.64 13.75
N SER A 119 9.29 10.90 13.21
CA SER A 119 8.67 9.73 13.81
C SER A 119 7.75 9.03 12.79
N GLU A 120 7.91 7.72 12.66
CA GLU A 120 7.01 6.88 11.86
C GLU A 120 5.55 6.96 12.34
N GLY A 121 5.32 6.97 13.65
CA GLY A 121 3.96 7.14 14.19
C GLY A 121 3.34 8.49 13.87
N ALA A 122 4.15 9.55 13.69
CA ALA A 122 3.65 10.85 13.28
C ALA A 122 3.28 10.88 11.79
N PHE A 123 4.03 10.16 10.95
CA PHE A 123 3.68 9.94 9.55
C PHE A 123 2.31 9.27 9.44
N TRP A 124 2.12 8.10 10.07
CA TRP A 124 0.88 7.33 9.95
C TRP A 124 -0.33 8.13 10.45
N ALA A 125 -0.21 8.77 11.61
CA ALA A 125 -1.29 9.61 12.14
C ALA A 125 -1.67 10.76 11.19
N LEU A 126 -0.69 11.41 10.55
CA LEU A 126 -0.95 12.49 9.60
C LEU A 126 -1.50 11.96 8.25
N PHE A 127 -0.99 10.82 7.80
CA PHE A 127 -1.42 10.14 6.59
C PHE A 127 -2.90 9.76 6.65
N ASP A 128 -3.31 9.11 7.74
CA ASP A 128 -4.70 8.76 8.01
C ASP A 128 -5.58 10.01 8.10
N HIS A 129 -5.07 11.08 8.73
CA HIS A 129 -5.80 12.35 8.85
C HIS A 129 -6.10 12.97 7.49
N TYR A 130 -5.13 13.00 6.58
CA TYR A 130 -5.34 13.54 5.24
C TYR A 130 -6.44 12.80 4.51
N PHE A 131 -6.49 11.46 4.58
CA PHE A 131 -7.55 10.72 3.91
C PHE A 131 -8.91 10.86 4.59
N ALA A 132 -8.95 10.80 5.92
CA ALA A 132 -10.19 10.96 6.70
C ALA A 132 -10.85 12.34 6.51
N ALA A 133 -10.05 13.39 6.27
CA ALA A 133 -10.53 14.75 6.10
C ALA A 133 -10.25 15.35 4.69
N GLN A 134 -9.95 14.51 3.70
CA GLN A 134 -9.42 14.94 2.38
C GLN A 134 -10.23 16.06 1.71
N ASN A 135 -11.56 16.05 1.86
CA ASN A 135 -12.45 17.05 1.27
C ASN A 135 -12.39 18.44 1.94
N GLN A 136 -11.63 18.58 3.02
CA GLN A 136 -11.43 19.83 3.75
C GLN A 136 -10.11 20.53 3.36
N PHE A 137 -9.27 19.87 2.55
CA PHE A 137 -7.97 20.38 2.15
C PHE A 137 -8.02 21.05 0.79
N ASP A 138 -7.33 22.18 0.70
CA ASP A 138 -7.04 22.89 -0.53
C ASP A 138 -5.66 23.54 -0.43
N THR A 139 -5.22 24.19 -1.52
CA THR A 139 -3.89 24.80 -1.59
C THR A 139 -3.69 25.91 -0.57
N ASP A 140 -4.76 26.59 -0.16
CA ASP A 140 -4.69 27.75 0.72
C ASP A 140 -4.63 27.35 2.20
N ASN A 141 -5.15 26.16 2.56
CA ASN A 141 -5.33 25.77 3.95
C ASN A 141 -4.50 24.56 4.42
N VAL A 142 -3.84 23.85 3.49
CA VAL A 142 -3.26 22.53 3.79
C VAL A 142 -2.21 22.57 4.88
N LEU A 143 -1.30 23.54 4.86
CA LEU A 143 -0.25 23.66 5.88
C LEU A 143 -0.83 24.06 7.24
N ASP A 144 -1.78 25.00 7.28
CA ASP A 144 -2.41 25.46 8.52
C ASP A 144 -3.18 24.33 9.21
N ARG A 145 -3.95 23.55 8.43
CA ARG A 145 -4.69 22.39 8.94
C ARG A 145 -3.75 21.28 9.42
N THR A 146 -2.66 21.05 8.70
CA THR A 146 -1.65 20.07 9.10
C THR A 146 -0.95 20.47 10.39
N GLU A 147 -0.57 21.74 10.56
CA GLU A 147 -0.02 22.26 11.81
C GLU A 147 -1.02 22.10 12.96
N GLN A 148 -2.30 22.42 12.72
CA GLN A 148 -3.36 22.28 13.72
C GLN A 148 -3.48 20.83 14.19
N PHE A 149 -3.54 19.87 13.27
CA PHE A 149 -3.61 18.44 13.60
C PHE A 149 -2.37 17.99 14.39
N LEU A 150 -1.17 18.25 13.88
CA LEU A 150 0.08 17.82 14.52
C LEU A 150 0.24 18.44 15.91
N SER A 151 -0.15 19.70 16.09
CA SER A 151 -0.09 20.37 17.40
C SER A 151 -1.08 19.79 18.40
N ALA A 152 -2.27 19.37 17.96
CA ALA A 152 -3.25 18.70 18.80
C ALA A 152 -2.84 17.26 19.18
N SER A 153 -2.11 16.59 18.28
CA SER A 153 -1.66 15.19 18.44
C SER A 153 -0.37 15.06 19.27
N ARG A 154 0.32 16.17 19.58
CA ARG A 154 1.48 16.14 20.48
C ARG A 154 1.04 15.71 21.89
N PRO A 155 1.74 14.77 22.55
CA PRO A 155 1.51 14.51 23.95
C PRO A 155 1.71 15.83 24.69
N ARG A 156 0.69 16.27 25.45
CA ARG A 156 0.83 17.47 26.29
C ARG A 156 1.93 17.16 27.28
N CYS A 157 3.11 17.76 27.12
CA CYS A 157 4.14 17.77 28.14
C CYS A 157 3.49 18.49 29.35
N SER A 158 2.88 17.71 30.26
CA SER A 158 2.25 18.22 31.49
C SER A 158 3.39 18.75 32.34
N PHE A 159 3.62 20.06 32.24
CA PHE A 159 4.52 20.75 33.14
C PHE A 159 3.82 20.80 34.51
N SER A 160 3.92 19.71 35.27
CA SER A 160 3.54 19.69 36.67
C SER A 160 4.38 20.76 37.36
N ARG A 161 3.74 21.88 37.69
CA ARG A 161 4.36 23.04 38.34
C ARG A 161 4.57 22.76 39.85
N SER A 162 5.15 21.60 40.15
CA SER A 162 5.44 21.13 41.50
C SER A 162 6.77 20.40 41.51
N MET A 163 7.87 21.16 41.58
CA MET A 163 8.93 21.02 42.59
C MET A 163 10.20 21.74 42.14
N ALA A 164 10.86 22.29 43.15
CA ALA A 164 12.10 23.04 43.11
C ALA A 164 13.12 22.49 42.11
N TRP A 165 13.75 23.43 41.40
CA TRP A 165 15.02 23.24 40.71
C TRP A 165 16.00 22.42 41.56
N SER A 166 16.35 21.24 41.08
CA SER A 166 17.65 20.64 41.30
C SER A 166 18.12 20.13 39.96
N SER A 167 19.06 20.87 39.39
CA SER A 167 19.78 20.57 38.17
C SER A 167 20.40 19.17 38.28
N HIS A 168 19.89 18.18 37.57
CA HIS A 168 20.65 17.08 36.98
C HIS A 168 19.76 16.33 35.97
N SER A 169 20.24 16.27 34.72
CA SER A 169 19.76 15.37 33.65
C SER A 169 18.34 15.58 33.11
N ALA A 170 18.13 16.67 32.37
CA ALA A 170 17.08 16.73 31.35
C ALA A 170 17.52 15.94 30.10
N ARG A 171 17.27 14.64 30.11
CA ARG A 171 17.02 13.86 28.88
C ARG A 171 15.66 13.21 29.03
N SER A 172 14.65 14.05 28.98
CA SER A 172 13.27 13.62 28.85
C SER A 172 12.78 14.20 27.54
N TRP A 173 12.43 13.31 26.63
CA TRP A 173 11.81 13.59 25.37
C TRP A 173 10.59 14.52 25.59
N CYS A 174 10.75 15.80 25.25
CA CYS A 174 10.06 16.35 24.09
C CYS A 174 11.20 16.51 23.03
#